data_AF-A0A7S1DHD3-F1
#
_entry.id   AF-A0A7S1DHD3-F1
#
_cell.length_a   1.000
_cell.length_b   1.000
_cell.length_c   1.000
_cell.angle_alpha   90.00
_cell.angle_beta   90.00
_cell.angle_gamma   90.00
#
_symmetry.space_group_name_H-M   'P 1'
#
loop_
_entity.id
_entity.type
_entity.pdbx_description
1 polymer ?
#
loop_
_entity_poly.entity_id
_entity_poly.type
_entity_poly.pdbx_seq_one_letter_code
_entity_poly.pdbx_strand_id
1 'polypeptide(L)'
;RPQVRPVEEGGSTGIRTLKQTIVPDTCYLHIRVLFESKSGPEVTPRLYKSLCLSAVKSLHGDSLFASEIDVLDQLPDGSAILRVARRSYSMLWGAVTVMSSHEGEACRVEVLKVSPFAVSVPGPLPHSDGEDEWERYATS
;
A
#
# COMPACT_ATOMS: atom_id res chain seq x y z
N ARG A 1 -29.50 11.66 17.77
CA ARG A 1 -30.41 10.65 17.17
C ARG A 1 -31.26 11.36 16.11
N PRO A 2 -31.17 11.05 14.81
CA PRO A 2 -32.15 11.56 13.86
C PRO A 2 -33.38 10.62 13.84
N GLN A 3 -34.58 11.20 13.89
CA GLN A 3 -35.83 10.46 13.70
C GLN A 3 -36.21 10.43 12.22
N VAL A 4 -36.54 9.24 11.73
CA VAL A 4 -37.06 9.00 10.38
C VAL A 4 -38.57 8.78 10.50
N ARG A 5 -39.38 9.55 9.76
CA ARG A 5 -40.82 9.29 9.62
C ARG A 5 -41.06 8.30 8.48
N PRO A 6 -42.08 7.41 8.56
CA PRO A 6 -42.37 6.49 7.48
C PRO A 6 -43.13 7.23 6.35
N VAL A 7 -42.71 6.98 5.11
CA VAL A 7 -43.46 7.34 3.89
C VAL A 7 -44.00 6.05 3.30
N GLU A 8 -45.31 6.05 3.06
CA GLU A 8 -46.13 4.94 2.58
C GLU A 8 -45.65 4.34 1.25
N GLU A 9 -45.86 3.03 1.13
CA GLU A 9 -45.50 2.19 -0.01
C GLU A 9 -46.30 2.54 -1.26
N GLY A 10 -45.61 3.13 -2.24
CA GLY A 10 -46.03 3.18 -3.63
C GLY A 10 -44.85 2.76 -4.50
N GLY A 11 -45.05 1.73 -5.33
CA GLY A 11 -44.06 1.02 -6.16
C GLY A 11 -42.76 1.75 -6.47
N SER A 12 -41.67 1.35 -5.80
CA SER A 12 -40.38 2.04 -5.89
C SER A 12 -39.41 1.34 -6.85
N THR A 13 -39.58 1.57 -8.15
CA THR A 13 -38.43 1.51 -9.08
C THR A 13 -37.77 2.89 -9.08
N GLY A 14 -37.14 3.25 -7.96
CA GLY A 14 -36.42 4.52 -7.80
C GLY A 14 -34.92 4.27 -7.80
N ILE A 15 -34.20 4.84 -8.76
CA ILE A 15 -32.74 4.90 -8.72
C ILE A 15 -32.35 5.85 -7.59
N ARG A 16 -31.58 5.37 -6.62
CA ARG A 16 -31.07 6.18 -5.50
C ARG A 16 -29.57 6.33 -5.64
N THR A 17 -29.09 7.56 -5.79
CA THR A 17 -27.66 7.87 -5.74
C THR A 17 -27.24 8.09 -4.28
N LEU A 18 -26.31 7.27 -3.81
CA LEU A 18 -25.68 7.44 -2.50
C LEU A 18 -24.30 8.07 -2.70
N LYS A 19 -24.09 9.25 -2.09
CA LYS A 19 -22.78 9.90 -2.04
C LYS A 19 -22.17 9.66 -0.66
N GLN A 20 -21.22 8.74 -0.58
CA GLN A 20 -20.46 8.48 0.63
C GLN A 20 -19.05 9.08 0.49
N THR A 21 -18.67 9.90 1.46
CA THR A 21 -17.28 10.36 1.60
C THR A 21 -16.53 9.33 2.43
N ILE A 22 -15.72 8.50 1.78
CA ILE A 22 -14.86 7.53 2.45
C ILE A 22 -13.50 8.19 2.69
N VAL A 23 -13.09 8.25 3.96
CA VAL A 23 -11.75 8.67 4.35
C VAL A 23 -11.01 7.43 4.83
N PRO A 24 -10.18 6.80 3.98
CA PRO A 24 -9.46 5.61 4.38
C PRO A 24 -8.41 5.95 5.44
N ASP A 25 -8.25 5.01 6.37
CA ASP A 25 -7.32 5.02 7.48
C ASP A 25 -5.92 4.50 7.10
N THR A 26 -5.80 3.94 5.90
CA THR A 26 -4.59 3.35 5.34
C THR A 26 -4.25 3.95 3.98
N CYS A 27 -2.98 3.85 3.61
CA CYS A 27 -2.45 4.21 2.31
C CYS A 27 -1.58 3.08 1.78
N TYR A 28 -1.57 2.91 0.48
CA TYR A 28 -0.81 1.90 -0.23
C TYR A 28 0.29 2.57 -1.03
N LEU A 29 1.50 2.01 -0.95
CA LEU A 29 2.68 2.54 -1.63
C LEU A 29 3.27 1.45 -2.51
N HIS A 30 3.54 1.80 -3.76
CA HIS A 30 4.39 1.02 -4.64
C HIS A 30 5.78 1.63 -4.59
N ILE A 31 6.75 0.86 -4.11
CA ILE A 31 8.12 1.32 -3.96
C ILE A 31 9.10 0.36 -4.61
N ARG A 32 10.26 0.87 -4.99
CA ARG A 32 11.38 0.10 -5.50
C ARG A 32 12.65 0.52 -4.77
N VAL A 33 13.50 -0.44 -4.43
CA VAL A 33 14.83 -0.16 -3.86
C VAL A 33 15.89 -0.46 -4.91
N LEU A 34 16.84 0.45 -5.05
CA LEU A 34 17.98 0.34 -5.95
C LEU A 34 19.25 0.36 -5.11
N PHE A 35 20.04 -0.70 -5.16
CA PHE A 35 21.37 -0.76 -4.55
C PHE A 35 22.43 -0.31 -5.56
N GLU A 36 23.44 0.43 -5.09
CA GLU A 36 24.55 0.86 -5.95
C GLU A 36 25.49 -0.31 -6.30
N SER A 37 25.67 -1.24 -5.37
CA SER A 37 26.52 -2.42 -5.58
C SER A 37 25.80 -3.51 -6.37
N LYS A 38 26.50 -4.11 -7.34
CA LYS A 38 26.03 -5.31 -8.06
C LYS A 38 25.93 -6.55 -7.16
N SER A 39 26.65 -6.57 -6.04
CA SER A 39 26.58 -7.62 -5.02
C SER A 39 25.69 -7.23 -3.85
N GLY A 40 24.81 -6.23 -4.04
CA GLY A 40 23.87 -5.81 -3.02
C GLY A 40 22.97 -6.96 -2.54
N PRO A 41 22.34 -6.81 -1.38
CA PRO A 41 21.47 -7.84 -0.81
C PRO A 41 20.32 -8.16 -1.77
N GLU A 42 19.90 -9.42 -1.75
CA GLU A 42 18.71 -9.83 -2.49
C GLU A 42 17.49 -9.06 -1.97
N VAL A 43 16.77 -8.43 -2.89
CA VAL A 43 15.57 -7.68 -2.56
C VAL A 43 14.49 -8.70 -2.19
N THR A 44 14.13 -8.75 -0.91
CA THR A 44 13.10 -9.64 -0.37
C THR A 44 12.01 -8.83 0.35
N PRO A 45 10.82 -9.39 0.62
CA PRO A 45 9.80 -8.68 1.38
C PRO A 45 10.27 -8.30 2.79
N ARG A 46 11.14 -9.12 3.39
CA ARG A 46 11.75 -8.84 4.69
C ARG A 46 12.67 -7.61 4.63
N LEU A 47 13.45 -7.49 3.57
CA LEU A 47 14.31 -6.33 3.32
C LEU A 47 13.50 -5.05 3.20
N TYR A 48 12.38 -5.06 2.47
CA TYR A 48 11.52 -3.88 2.39
C TYR A 48 11.01 -3.43 3.76
N LYS A 49 10.61 -4.39 4.62
CA LYS A 49 10.15 -4.09 5.97
C LYS A 49 11.29 -3.54 6.84
N SER A 50 12.46 -4.19 6.88
CA SER A 50 13.61 -3.72 7.66
C SER A 50 14.08 -2.35 7.20
N LEU A 51 14.11 -2.12 5.89
CA LEU A 51 14.49 -0.86 5.28
C LEU A 51 13.55 0.26 5.73
N CYS A 52 12.24 0.09 5.59
CA CYS A 52 11.26 1.08 6.03
C CYS A 52 11.40 1.41 7.53
N LEU A 53 11.58 0.39 8.37
CA LEU A 53 11.74 0.60 9.81
C LEU A 53 13.05 1.31 10.16
N SER A 54 14.15 0.94 9.49
CA SER A 54 15.44 1.60 9.68
C SER A 54 15.40 3.07 9.21
N ALA A 55 14.73 3.36 8.10
CA ALA A 55 14.56 4.72 7.59
C ALA A 55 13.85 5.60 8.61
N VAL A 56 12.70 5.12 9.10
CA VAL A 56 11.89 5.88 10.05
C VAL A 56 12.61 6.02 11.38
N LYS A 57 13.27 4.95 11.85
CA LYS A 57 14.10 5.01 13.06
C LYS A 57 15.22 6.03 12.95
N SER A 58 15.88 6.12 11.80
CA SER A 58 16.98 7.05 11.59
C SER A 58 16.52 8.51 11.52
N LEU A 59 15.37 8.79 10.93
CA LEU A 59 14.89 10.18 10.75
C LEU A 59 14.05 10.69 11.93
N HIS A 60 13.23 9.82 12.52
CA HIS A 60 12.23 10.18 13.53
C HIS A 60 12.47 9.55 14.92
N GLY A 61 13.49 8.70 15.08
CA GLY A 61 13.83 8.03 16.33
C GLY A 61 13.12 6.67 16.54
N ASP A 62 13.38 6.03 17.69
CA ASP A 62 12.76 4.75 18.04
C ASP A 62 11.23 4.87 18.03
N SER A 63 10.59 4.04 17.23
CA SER A 63 9.17 4.20 16.96
C SER A 63 8.44 2.87 16.85
N LEU A 64 7.19 2.91 17.31
CA LEU A 64 6.25 1.79 17.31
C LEU A 64 5.65 1.52 15.92
N PHE A 65 6.23 2.06 14.83
CA PHE A 65 5.68 1.95 13.47
C PHE A 65 5.79 0.55 12.85
N ALA A 66 6.45 -0.41 13.53
CA ALA A 66 6.56 -1.79 13.07
C ALA A 66 5.21 -2.48 12.80
N SER A 67 4.19 -2.13 13.59
CA SER A 67 2.81 -2.62 13.39
C SER A 67 2.01 -1.82 12.38
N GLU A 68 2.52 -0.68 11.92
CA GLU A 68 1.81 0.23 11.02
C GLU A 68 2.29 0.12 9.57
N ILE A 69 3.30 -0.71 9.31
CA ILE A 69 3.89 -0.94 8.00
C ILE A 69 3.86 -2.45 7.71
N ASP A 70 3.09 -2.81 6.69
CA ASP A 70 2.99 -4.17 6.18
C ASP A 70 3.45 -4.21 4.72
N VAL A 71 4.29 -5.19 4.39
CA VAL A 71 4.64 -5.51 3.00
C VAL A 71 3.60 -6.51 2.53
N LEU A 72 2.77 -6.10 1.58
CA LEU A 72 1.68 -6.93 1.06
C LEU A 72 2.20 -7.92 0.03
N ASP A 73 3.06 -7.44 -0.88
CA ASP A 73 3.55 -8.24 -1.98
C ASP A 73 4.85 -7.69 -2.56
N GLN A 74 5.59 -8.55 -3.26
CA GLN A 74 6.73 -8.21 -4.08
C GLN A 74 6.46 -8.58 -5.54
N LEU A 75 6.56 -7.59 -6.41
CA LEU A 75 6.28 -7.71 -7.83
C LEU A 75 7.47 -8.35 -8.57
N PRO A 76 7.26 -8.93 -9.77
CA PRO A 76 8.31 -9.59 -10.55
C PRO A 76 9.48 -8.69 -10.95
N ASP A 77 9.26 -7.37 -11.03
CA ASP A 77 10.30 -6.37 -11.30
C ASP A 77 11.15 -6.02 -10.06
N GLY A 78 10.93 -6.72 -8.94
CA GLY A 78 11.61 -6.54 -7.67
C GLY A 78 11.04 -5.42 -6.81
N SER A 79 10.05 -4.65 -7.30
CA SER A 79 9.36 -3.62 -6.52
C SER A 79 8.38 -4.24 -5.51
N ALA A 80 7.88 -3.47 -4.54
CA ALA A 80 6.98 -3.97 -3.51
C ALA A 80 5.79 -3.04 -3.25
N ILE A 81 4.69 -3.66 -2.81
CA ILE A 81 3.49 -2.97 -2.35
C ILE A 81 3.45 -2.98 -0.83
N LEU A 82 3.38 -1.79 -0.25
CA LEU A 82 3.27 -1.57 1.19
C LEU A 82 1.85 -1.10 1.53
N ARG A 83 1.33 -1.55 2.69
CA ARG A 83 0.21 -0.93 3.39
C ARG A 83 0.72 -0.19 4.61
N VAL A 84 0.30 1.05 4.74
CA VAL A 84 0.74 1.93 5.83
C VAL A 84 -0.44 2.65 6.45
N ALA A 85 -0.45 2.78 7.78
CA ALA A 85 -1.44 3.63 8.45
C ALA A 85 -1.30 5.08 7.95
N ARG A 86 -2.42 5.73 7.61
CA ARG A 86 -2.43 7.09 7.04
C ARG A 86 -1.72 8.11 7.92
N ARG A 87 -1.79 7.94 9.25
CA ARG A 87 -1.11 8.78 10.24
C ARG A 87 0.42 8.75 10.12
N SER A 88 0.98 7.66 9.59
CA SER A 88 2.44 7.41 9.54
C SER A 88 3.00 7.40 8.13
N TYR A 89 2.12 7.46 7.14
CA TYR A 89 2.48 7.57 5.74
C TYR A 89 3.44 8.73 5.45
N SER A 90 3.15 9.94 5.93
CA SER A 90 3.98 11.13 5.68
C SER A 90 5.38 10.98 6.29
N MET A 91 5.47 10.41 7.49
CA MET A 91 6.73 10.15 8.16
C MET A 91 7.56 9.09 7.41
N LEU A 92 6.91 7.99 6.99
CA LEU A 92 7.57 6.96 6.21
C LEU A 92 8.08 7.51 4.87
N TRP A 93 7.24 8.22 4.12
CA TRP A 93 7.63 8.74 2.81
C TRP A 93 8.82 9.70 2.93
N GLY A 94 8.78 10.63 3.89
CA GLY A 94 9.92 11.51 4.15
C GLY A 94 11.19 10.74 4.49
N ALA A 95 11.07 9.72 5.34
CA ALA A 95 12.20 8.89 5.77
C ALA A 95 12.83 8.09 4.63
N VAL A 96 12.02 7.36 3.84
CA VAL A 96 12.55 6.53 2.74
C VAL A 96 13.11 7.38 1.59
N THR A 97 12.62 8.61 1.40
CA THR A 97 13.14 9.51 0.36
C THR A 97 14.53 10.05 0.70
N VAL A 98 14.83 10.24 1.99
CA VAL A 98 16.11 10.77 2.48
C VAL A 98 17.15 9.66 2.69
N MET A 99 16.71 8.42 2.82
CA MET A 99 17.59 7.27 2.99
C MET A 99 18.56 7.13 1.82
N SER A 100 19.86 7.06 2.14
CA SER A 100 20.95 6.84 1.19
C SER A 100 21.68 5.50 1.38
N SER A 101 21.40 4.78 2.47
CA SER A 101 22.05 3.51 2.77
C SER A 101 21.19 2.64 3.69
N HIS A 102 21.29 1.33 3.53
CA HIS A 102 20.69 0.33 4.41
C HIS A 102 21.73 -0.75 4.72
N GLU A 103 21.93 -1.06 6.01
CA GLU A 103 22.92 -2.05 6.49
C GLU A 103 24.35 -1.87 5.95
N GLY A 104 24.76 -0.63 5.69
CA GLY A 104 26.09 -0.30 5.18
C GLY A 104 26.20 -0.28 3.65
N GLU A 105 25.17 -0.74 2.94
CA GLU A 105 25.11 -0.69 1.48
C GLU A 105 24.40 0.58 1.01
N ALA A 106 25.01 1.30 0.07
CA ALA A 106 24.42 2.49 -0.53
C ALA A 106 23.18 2.09 -1.35
N CYS A 107 22.05 2.76 -1.07
CA CYS A 107 20.78 2.46 -1.71
C CYS A 107 19.89 3.68 -1.84
N ARG A 108 19.01 3.66 -2.84
CA ARG A 108 17.97 4.67 -3.05
C ARG A 108 16.60 4.00 -3.12
N VAL A 109 15.62 4.58 -2.42
CA VAL A 109 14.22 4.16 -2.52
C VAL A 109 13.49 5.08 -3.48
N GLU A 110 12.75 4.49 -4.41
CA GLU A 110 11.87 5.20 -5.32
C GLU A 110 10.42 4.88 -4.99
N VAL A 111 9.63 5.92 -4.74
CA VAL A 111 8.17 5.80 -4.58
C VAL A 111 7.53 5.98 -5.95
N LEU A 112 7.04 4.87 -6.52
CA LEU A 112 6.49 4.81 -7.86
C LEU A 112 5.02 5.25 -7.88
N LYS A 113 4.24 4.82 -6.87
CA LYS A 113 2.81 5.17 -6.77
C LYS A 113 2.37 5.23 -5.31
N VAL A 114 1.42 6.10 -5.04
CA VAL A 114 0.68 6.12 -3.77
C VAL A 114 -0.82 6.15 -4.07
N SER A 115 -1.58 5.35 -3.34
CA SER A 115 -3.04 5.34 -3.43
C SER A 115 -3.69 5.07 -2.08
N PRO A 116 -4.82 5.72 -1.76
CA PRO A 116 -5.66 5.31 -0.64
C PRO A 116 -6.41 3.97 -0.88
N PHE A 117 -6.40 3.45 -2.10
CA PHE A 117 -7.08 2.22 -2.48
C PHE A 117 -6.10 1.20 -3.07
N ALA A 118 -6.15 -0.04 -2.56
CA ALA A 118 -5.30 -1.14 -3.01
C ALA A 118 -5.41 -1.39 -4.52
N VAL A 119 -6.63 -1.38 -5.06
CA VAL A 119 -6.93 -1.65 -6.48
C VAL A 119 -6.20 -0.73 -7.46
N SER A 120 -5.84 0.48 -7.01
CA SER A 120 -5.17 1.45 -7.88
C SER A 120 -3.66 1.25 -7.91
N VAL A 121 -3.08 0.48 -7.00
CA VAL A 121 -1.65 0.14 -7.04
C VAL A 121 -1.49 -1.09 -7.92
N PRO A 122 -0.42 -1.24 -8.74
CA PRO A 122 -0.18 -2.50 -9.46
C PRO A 122 -0.28 -3.63 -8.46
N GLY A 123 -1.32 -4.44 -8.63
CA GLY A 123 -1.70 -5.45 -7.66
C GLY A 123 -0.92 -6.74 -7.91
N PRO A 124 -0.88 -7.62 -6.89
CA PRO A 124 -0.64 -9.04 -7.13
C PRO A 124 -1.62 -9.50 -8.21
N LEU A 125 -1.14 -10.18 -9.26
CA LEU A 125 -2.01 -11.14 -9.92
C LEU A 125 -2.52 -12.08 -8.82
N PRO A 126 -3.81 -12.48 -8.82
CA PRO A 126 -4.26 -13.50 -7.89
C PRO A 126 -3.31 -14.69 -8.01
N HIS A 127 -2.71 -15.11 -6.89
CA HIS A 127 -1.88 -16.31 -6.83
C HIS A 127 -2.66 -17.43 -7.52
N SER A 128 -2.16 -17.85 -8.68
CA SER A 128 -2.71 -18.95 -9.47
C SER A 128 -2.42 -20.26 -8.75
N ASP A 129 -3.17 -20.53 -7.69
CA ASP A 129 -3.45 -21.89 -7.23
C ASP A 129 -4.91 -22.17 -7.60
N GLY A 130 -5.15 -22.34 -8.91
CA GLY A 130 -6.47 -22.58 -9.47
C GLY A 130 -6.62 -21.87 -10.81
N GLU A 131 -6.40 -22.60 -11.90
CA GLU A 131 -6.98 -22.29 -13.20
C GLU A 131 -8.52 -22.14 -13.03
N ASP A 132 -9.16 -21.28 -13.86
CA ASP A 132 -10.64 -21.03 -13.94
C ASP A 132 -11.28 -19.77 -13.30
N GLU A 133 -10.63 -18.60 -13.25
CA GLU A 133 -11.39 -17.35 -12.92
C GLU A 133 -11.00 -16.08 -13.69
N TRP A 134 -10.72 -16.17 -15.00
CA TRP A 134 -10.52 -14.97 -15.86
C TRP A 134 -11.72 -14.62 -16.76
N GLU A 135 -12.68 -15.52 -16.97
CA GLU A 135 -13.82 -15.27 -17.89
C GLU A 135 -14.96 -14.43 -17.31
N ARG A 136 -15.01 -14.20 -16.00
CA ARG A 136 -16.09 -13.38 -15.38
C ARG A 136 -15.87 -11.87 -15.46
N TYR A 137 -14.64 -11.41 -15.73
CA TYR A 137 -14.32 -9.98 -15.77
C TYR A 137 -14.17 -9.41 -17.18
N ALA A 138 -14.13 -10.25 -18.22
CA ALA A 138 -14.04 -9.81 -19.60
C ALA A 138 -15.41 -9.54 -20.27
N THR A 139 -16.51 -9.86 -19.58
CA THR A 139 -17.88 -9.68 -20.10
C THR A 139 -18.80 -9.01 -19.07
N SER A 140 -18.57 -7.73 -18.79
CA SER A 140 -19.59 -6.80 -18.27
C SER A 140 -19.28 -5.38 -18.71
#